data_AF-A0A814CUQ3-F1
#
_entry.id   AF-A0A814CUQ3-F1
#
_cell.length_a   1.000
_cell.length_b   1.000
_cell.length_c   1.000
_cell.angle_alpha   90.00
_cell.angle_beta   90.00
_cell.angle_gamma   90.00
#
_symmetry.space_group_name_H-M   'P 1'
#
loop_
_entity.id
_entity.type
_entity.pdbx_description
1 polymer ?
#
loop_
_entity_poly.entity_id
_entity_poly.type
_entity_poly.pdbx_seq_one_letter_code
_entity_poly.pdbx_strand_id
1 'polypeptide(L)'
;MDSGAGHENKCRFGSWCECPTGFIFKHGACVDDDECPRGSSICPINSLCRNTPGSYVCDCISGYKMIAERAFCDDINECEISPNICEQRCINVQGSYYCLCKEGYRLNNDKQTCRDLDECSMIANLCQYHCVNTPGSYKCICPSGFSVERGRHCQDIDECHLGTHNCRIDDICVNLRGDFRCYSIDCPQGYEKLGNNRCQLSTQWCHEHQNDTNLRCTIDKPYKYVYSFISIPARMHTPTEIFHIRNSQLNIHQHAEFNLELINANNPYKNSSQTTIDNFQIKIYSPHNAHLIVVKELDPLQEIELHIQMKIFTNNVLYSITIMKVLIYVSQYDFYP
;
A
#
# COMPACT_ATOMS: atom_id res chain seq x y z
N MET A 1 84.90 14.56 12.79
CA MET A 1 84.36 14.35 14.14
C MET A 1 83.03 13.68 13.94
N ASP A 2 83.05 12.37 13.69
CA ASP A 2 82.95 11.28 14.66
C ASP A 2 81.54 10.69 14.44
N SER A 3 81.25 9.42 14.19
CA SER A 3 81.94 8.18 14.50
C SER A 3 81.30 7.05 13.65
N GLY A 4 82.02 6.50 12.69
CA GLY A 4 81.62 5.29 11.96
C GLY A 4 82.25 4.08 12.62
N ALA A 5 81.50 3.36 13.45
CA ALA A 5 81.97 2.13 14.08
C ALA A 5 82.11 1.03 13.02
N GLY A 6 83.34 0.80 12.56
CA GLY A 6 83.69 -0.37 11.76
C GLY A 6 83.63 -1.62 12.64
N HIS A 7 82.73 -2.54 12.34
CA HIS A 7 82.75 -3.87 12.94
C HIS A 7 83.95 -4.65 12.37
N GLU A 8 84.88 -5.04 13.25
CA GLU A 8 86.15 -5.71 12.89
C GLU A 8 85.92 -7.08 12.24
N ASN A 9 86.47 -7.27 11.04
CA ASN A 9 86.53 -8.57 10.36
C ASN A 9 87.68 -9.41 10.95
N LYS A 10 87.39 -10.57 11.58
CA LYS A 10 88.42 -11.56 11.94
C LYS A 10 88.61 -12.57 10.82
N CYS A 11 89.44 -12.22 9.83
CA CYS A 11 89.92 -13.19 8.83
C CYS A 11 91.17 -13.90 9.36
N ARG A 12 91.12 -15.24 9.52
CA ARG A 12 92.32 -16.04 9.83
C ARG A 12 92.99 -16.50 8.53
N PHE A 13 94.34 -16.52 8.57
CA PHE A 13 95.22 -16.95 7.49
C PHE A 13 94.77 -18.28 6.87
N GLY A 14 94.37 -18.25 5.60
CA GLY A 14 93.89 -19.43 4.86
C GLY A 14 92.39 -19.38 4.56
N SER A 15 91.97 -18.42 3.73
CA SER A 15 90.71 -18.42 2.96
C SER A 15 89.36 -18.52 3.70
N TRP A 16 89.31 -18.37 5.02
CA TRP A 16 88.03 -18.36 5.75
C TRP A 16 87.93 -17.14 6.70
N CYS A 17 86.98 -16.26 6.40
CA CYS A 17 86.65 -15.09 7.21
C CYS A 17 85.37 -15.38 7.99
N GLU A 18 85.42 -15.24 9.31
CA GLU A 18 84.26 -15.36 10.18
C GLU A 18 83.61 -13.98 10.36
N CYS A 19 82.36 -13.86 9.95
CA CYS A 19 81.56 -12.67 10.17
C CYS A 19 80.76 -12.79 11.49
N PRO A 20 80.40 -11.65 12.12
CA PRO A 20 79.45 -11.64 13.24
C PRO A 20 78.12 -12.33 12.87
N THR A 21 77.40 -12.84 13.87
CA THR A 21 76.07 -13.45 13.67
C THR A 21 75.14 -12.50 12.90
N GLY A 22 74.47 -13.01 11.86
CA GLY A 22 73.60 -12.22 10.97
C GLY A 22 74.32 -11.56 9.79
N PHE A 23 75.63 -11.77 9.61
CA PHE A 23 76.39 -11.22 8.47
C PHE A 23 77.03 -12.33 7.64
N ILE A 24 77.07 -12.15 6.32
CA ILE A 24 77.76 -13.03 5.36
C ILE A 24 78.96 -12.34 4.73
N PHE A 25 80.02 -13.10 4.46
CA PHE A 25 81.21 -12.58 3.80
C PHE A 25 81.00 -12.48 2.28
N LYS A 26 80.97 -11.26 1.74
CA LYS A 26 80.87 -10.99 0.30
C LYS A 26 81.88 -9.91 -0.11
N HIS A 27 82.59 -10.14 -1.21
CA HIS A 27 83.55 -9.17 -1.80
C HIS A 27 84.56 -8.55 -0.81
N GLY A 28 85.09 -9.35 0.13
CA GLY A 28 86.13 -8.88 1.05
C GLY A 28 85.61 -8.16 2.32
N ALA A 29 84.30 -8.08 2.51
CA ALA A 29 83.67 -7.48 3.69
C ALA A 29 82.52 -8.34 4.23
N CYS A 30 82.25 -8.21 5.53
CA CYS A 30 81.02 -8.72 6.13
C CYS A 30 79.87 -7.77 5.77
N VAL A 31 78.92 -8.28 5.01
CA VAL A 31 77.67 -7.60 4.68
C VAL A 31 76.52 -8.30 5.38
N ASP A 32 75.52 -7.53 5.72
CA ASP A 32 74.29 -8.01 6.34
C ASP A 32 73.66 -9.15 5.51
N ASP A 33 73.26 -10.23 6.17
CA ASP A 33 72.62 -11.37 5.51
C ASP A 33 71.12 -11.11 5.38
N ASP A 34 70.67 -10.56 4.26
CA ASP A 34 69.23 -10.33 4.05
C ASP A 34 68.44 -11.66 4.15
N GLU A 35 67.72 -11.84 5.26
CA GLU A 35 66.94 -13.04 5.53
C GLU A 35 65.62 -13.07 4.75
N CYS A 36 65.09 -11.91 4.36
CA CYS A 36 63.76 -11.78 3.74
C CYS A 36 63.57 -12.53 2.40
N PRO A 37 64.57 -12.67 1.50
CA PRO A 37 64.48 -13.49 0.30
C PRO A 37 64.15 -14.96 0.53
N ARG A 38 64.34 -15.51 1.75
CA ARG A 38 64.02 -16.91 2.05
C ARG A 38 62.54 -17.13 2.44
N GLY A 39 61.72 -16.07 2.41
CA GLY A 39 60.26 -16.13 2.36
C GLY A 39 59.57 -16.61 3.65
N SER A 40 58.52 -17.42 3.50
CA SER A 40 57.64 -17.91 4.59
C SER A 40 58.31 -18.83 5.60
N SER A 41 59.59 -19.17 5.40
CA SER A 41 60.36 -20.00 6.35
C SER A 41 60.89 -19.19 7.53
N ILE A 42 60.80 -17.85 7.49
CA ILE A 42 61.44 -16.94 8.45
C ILE A 42 60.42 -16.08 9.16
N CYS A 43 59.49 -15.48 8.41
CA CYS A 43 58.41 -14.69 8.98
C CYS A 43 57.07 -15.45 8.89
N PRO A 44 56.19 -15.31 9.89
CA PRO A 44 54.90 -15.98 9.90
C PRO A 44 54.01 -15.54 8.74
N ILE A 45 52.99 -16.34 8.43
CA ILE A 45 51.95 -15.94 7.47
C ILE A 45 51.30 -14.61 7.89
N ASN A 46 50.89 -13.79 6.93
CA ASN A 46 50.33 -12.45 7.14
C ASN A 46 51.29 -11.47 7.84
N SER A 47 52.59 -11.57 7.57
CA SER A 47 53.60 -10.61 8.01
C SER A 47 54.51 -10.15 6.88
N LEU A 48 55.12 -8.98 7.07
CA LEU A 48 56.13 -8.40 6.21
C LEU A 48 57.50 -8.54 6.89
N CYS A 49 58.46 -9.12 6.17
CA CYS A 49 59.84 -9.16 6.61
C CYS A 49 60.53 -7.83 6.30
N ARG A 50 61.19 -7.24 7.32
CA ARG A 50 62.11 -6.12 7.18
C ARG A 50 63.48 -6.54 7.68
N ASN A 51 64.45 -6.55 6.76
CA ASN A 51 65.84 -6.80 7.07
C ASN A 51 66.44 -5.66 7.91
N THR A 52 67.28 -5.99 8.89
CA THR A 52 67.93 -5.04 9.79
C THR A 52 69.40 -5.44 9.99
N PRO A 53 70.33 -4.51 10.25
CA PRO A 53 71.73 -4.90 10.41
C PRO A 53 71.93 -5.97 11.52
N GLY A 54 72.34 -7.17 11.12
CA GLY A 54 72.58 -8.34 11.98
C GLY A 54 71.36 -9.17 12.36
N SER A 55 70.16 -8.86 11.84
CA SER A 55 68.92 -9.62 12.12
C SER A 55 67.75 -9.22 11.20
N TYR A 56 66.54 -9.66 11.50
CA TYR A 56 65.34 -9.24 10.79
C TYR A 56 64.19 -9.00 11.76
N VAL A 57 63.20 -8.20 11.33
CA VAL A 57 61.95 -7.98 12.04
C VAL A 57 60.78 -8.42 11.17
N CYS A 58 59.88 -9.20 11.74
CA CYS A 58 58.62 -9.56 11.10
C CYS A 58 57.49 -8.72 11.70
N ASP A 59 56.92 -7.83 10.91
CA ASP A 59 55.76 -7.02 11.32
C ASP A 59 54.49 -7.61 10.71
N CYS A 60 53.44 -7.81 11.51
CA CYS A 60 52.15 -8.21 10.95
C CYS A 60 51.65 -7.19 9.94
N ILE A 61 51.05 -7.66 8.85
CA ILE A 61 50.39 -6.78 7.90
C ILE A 61 49.17 -6.12 8.57
N SER A 62 48.73 -4.99 8.04
CA SER A 62 47.55 -4.26 8.54
C SER A 62 46.34 -5.20 8.69
N GLY A 63 45.64 -5.11 9.82
CA GLY A 63 44.53 -6.01 10.17
C GLY A 63 44.94 -7.25 10.96
N TYR A 64 46.23 -7.42 11.28
CA TYR A 64 46.73 -8.55 12.06
C TYR A 64 47.58 -8.10 13.25
N LYS A 65 47.59 -8.91 14.32
CA LYS A 65 48.38 -8.69 15.54
C LYS A 65 49.24 -9.92 15.87
N MET A 66 50.44 -9.66 16.40
CA MET A 66 51.34 -10.73 16.84
C MET A 66 50.81 -11.40 18.11
N ILE A 67 50.67 -12.73 18.11
CA ILE A 67 50.45 -13.51 19.33
C ILE A 67 51.78 -14.10 19.79
N ALA A 68 52.30 -13.55 20.90
CA ALA A 68 53.63 -13.86 21.43
C ALA A 68 53.83 -15.35 21.78
N GLU A 69 52.77 -16.06 22.14
CA GLU A 69 52.83 -17.46 22.58
C GLU A 69 53.09 -18.46 21.44
N ARG A 70 52.77 -18.11 20.19
CA ARG A 70 52.78 -19.04 19.05
C ARG A 70 53.47 -18.49 17.80
N ALA A 71 54.03 -17.28 17.87
CA ALA A 71 54.80 -16.62 16.81
C ALA A 71 54.07 -16.56 15.45
N PHE A 72 52.77 -16.23 15.44
CA PHE A 72 52.02 -15.95 14.21
C PHE A 72 51.18 -14.67 14.31
N CYS A 73 50.82 -14.13 13.15
CA CYS A 73 49.95 -12.98 12.99
C CYS A 73 48.50 -13.45 12.94
N ASP A 74 47.75 -13.16 14.01
CA ASP A 74 46.33 -13.47 14.08
C ASP A 74 45.49 -12.26 13.68
N ASP A 75 44.33 -12.55 13.13
CA ASP A 75 43.40 -11.54 12.66
C ASP A 75 42.92 -10.63 13.81
N ILE A 76 42.87 -9.33 13.56
CA ILE A 76 42.32 -8.37 14.51
C ILE A 76 40.81 -8.36 14.31
N ASN A 77 40.05 -8.90 15.25
CA ASN A 77 38.60 -8.79 15.20
C ASN A 77 38.15 -7.36 15.54
N GLU A 78 38.02 -6.49 14.53
CA GLU A 78 37.65 -5.09 14.75
C GLU A 78 36.24 -4.95 15.32
N CYS A 79 35.35 -5.91 15.05
CA CYS A 79 33.99 -5.93 15.59
C CYS A 79 33.95 -6.13 17.12
N GLU A 80 34.92 -6.85 17.69
CA GLU A 80 35.03 -7.04 19.14
C GLU A 80 35.75 -5.87 19.82
N ILE A 81 36.73 -5.28 19.14
CA ILE A 81 37.55 -4.19 19.67
C ILE A 81 36.79 -2.86 19.64
N SER A 82 36.01 -2.61 18.59
CA SER A 82 35.19 -1.41 18.43
C SER A 82 33.75 -1.78 18.09
N PRO A 83 32.90 -2.05 19.10
CA PRO A 83 31.52 -2.49 18.88
C PRO A 83 30.65 -1.50 18.08
N ASN A 84 31.03 -0.22 18.05
CA ASN A 84 30.32 0.85 17.35
C ASN A 84 30.94 1.21 15.98
N ILE A 85 31.85 0.38 15.45
CA ILE A 85 32.50 0.62 14.16
C ILE A 85 31.52 0.52 12.97
N CYS A 86 30.43 -0.23 13.16
CA CYS A 86 29.32 -0.31 12.22
C CYS A 86 28.05 0.16 12.93
N GLU A 87 27.20 0.91 12.24
CA GLU A 87 25.93 1.38 12.81
C GLU A 87 24.99 0.21 13.17
N GLN A 88 24.98 -0.86 12.35
CA GLN A 88 24.02 -1.95 12.48
C GLN A 88 24.67 -3.32 12.69
N ARG A 89 25.33 -3.90 11.67
CA ARG A 89 25.95 -5.23 11.79
C ARG A 89 27.40 -5.18 11.30
N CYS A 90 28.32 -5.68 12.12
CA CYS A 90 29.73 -5.83 11.78
C CYS A 90 30.03 -7.31 11.45
N ILE A 91 30.79 -7.54 10.38
CA ILE A 91 31.31 -8.85 10.01
C ILE A 91 32.83 -8.78 9.97
N ASN A 92 33.47 -9.57 10.83
CA ASN A 92 34.91 -9.74 10.82
C ASN A 92 35.35 -10.69 9.69
N VAL A 93 36.41 -10.35 8.97
CA VAL A 93 37.02 -11.17 7.93
C VAL A 93 38.54 -11.13 8.04
N GLN A 94 39.23 -12.08 7.42
CA GLN A 94 40.69 -12.08 7.49
C GLN A 94 41.31 -10.79 6.93
N GLY A 95 42.00 -10.04 7.79
CA GLY A 95 42.70 -8.80 7.53
C GLY A 95 41.83 -7.54 7.49
N SER A 96 40.51 -7.64 7.78
CA SER A 96 39.63 -6.48 7.78
C SER A 96 38.24 -6.78 8.37
N TYR A 97 37.32 -5.83 8.24
CA TYR A 97 35.91 -6.01 8.52
C TYR A 97 35.07 -5.33 7.45
N TYR A 98 33.78 -5.65 7.42
CA TYR A 98 32.82 -4.84 6.68
C TYR A 98 31.50 -4.73 7.43
N CYS A 99 30.83 -3.60 7.22
CA CYS A 99 29.53 -3.34 7.79
C CYS A 99 28.41 -3.79 6.85
N LEU A 100 27.34 -4.31 7.43
CA LEU A 100 26.10 -4.66 6.76
C LEU A 100 24.94 -3.92 7.41
N CYS A 101 23.99 -3.53 6.57
CA CYS A 101 22.73 -2.98 7.02
C CYS A 101 21.67 -4.09 7.12
N LYS A 102 20.71 -3.90 8.03
CA LYS A 102 19.49 -4.70 8.16
C LYS A 102 18.63 -4.53 6.91
N GLU A 103 17.66 -5.42 6.75
CA GLU A 103 16.63 -5.29 5.70
C GLU A 103 15.92 -3.93 5.80
N GLY A 104 15.63 -3.32 4.66
CA GLY A 104 15.07 -1.96 4.58
C GLY A 104 16.11 -0.83 4.65
N TYR A 105 17.41 -1.14 4.71
CA TYR A 105 18.48 -0.13 4.78
C TYR A 105 19.55 -0.35 3.71
N ARG A 106 20.27 0.72 3.39
CA ARG A 106 21.43 0.71 2.49
C ARG A 106 22.64 1.34 3.12
N LEU A 107 23.80 0.70 2.92
CA LEU A 107 25.09 1.19 3.38
C LEU A 107 25.47 2.50 2.67
N ASN A 108 25.90 3.49 3.44
CA ASN A 108 26.38 4.77 2.93
C ASN A 108 27.80 4.67 2.38
N ASN A 109 28.27 5.76 1.77
CA ASN A 109 29.61 5.83 1.14
C ASN A 109 30.76 5.72 2.15
N ASP A 110 30.50 6.00 3.43
CA ASP A 110 31.46 5.82 4.53
C ASP A 110 31.70 4.34 4.90
N LYS A 111 30.89 3.43 4.32
CA LYS A 111 30.90 1.99 4.56
C LYS A 111 30.63 1.59 6.02
N GLN A 112 30.09 2.49 6.84
CA GLN A 112 29.85 2.27 8.27
C GLN A 112 28.40 2.57 8.68
N THR A 113 27.80 3.62 8.10
CA THR A 113 26.44 4.05 8.43
C THR A 113 25.41 3.50 7.44
N CYS A 114 24.18 3.34 7.92
CA CYS A 114 23.07 2.77 7.20
C CYS A 114 21.97 3.81 7.07
N ARG A 115 21.61 4.14 5.83
CA ARG A 115 20.44 4.98 5.57
C ARG A 115 19.23 4.10 5.28
N ASP A 116 18.10 4.53 5.78
CA ASP A 116 16.81 3.93 5.49
C ASP A 116 16.49 4.00 3.99
N LEU A 117 15.89 2.94 3.46
CA LEU A 117 15.39 2.91 2.09
C LEU A 117 13.95 3.40 2.08
N ASP A 118 13.73 4.57 1.50
CA ASP A 118 12.37 5.10 1.36
C ASP A 118 11.62 4.36 0.25
N GLU A 119 10.89 3.30 0.61
CA GLU A 119 10.12 2.51 -0.36
C GLU A 119 8.99 3.33 -1.00
N CYS A 120 8.45 4.33 -0.29
CA CYS A 120 7.41 5.22 -0.82
C CYS A 120 7.93 6.07 -1.99
N SER A 121 9.20 6.50 -1.92
CA SER A 121 9.86 7.25 -3.00
C SER A 121 10.38 6.34 -4.12
N MET A 122 10.72 5.09 -3.81
CA MET A 122 11.33 4.15 -4.75
C MET A 122 10.32 3.35 -5.58
N ILE A 123 9.15 3.03 -5.02
CA ILE A 123 8.16 2.16 -5.65
C ILE A 123 6.88 2.97 -5.93
N ALA A 124 6.67 3.31 -7.20
CA ALA A 124 5.43 3.95 -7.63
C ALA A 124 4.22 3.03 -7.36
N ASN A 125 3.13 3.62 -6.85
CA ASN A 125 1.88 2.92 -6.52
C ASN A 125 2.05 1.76 -5.51
N LEU A 126 3.01 1.88 -4.59
CA LEU A 126 3.22 0.90 -3.51
C LEU A 126 1.99 0.72 -2.61
N CYS A 127 1.34 1.84 -2.27
CA CYS A 127 0.10 1.90 -1.49
C CYS A 127 -1.04 2.42 -2.36
N GLN A 128 -2.26 1.93 -2.13
CA GLN A 128 -3.43 2.36 -2.90
C GLN A 128 -3.85 3.82 -2.64
N TYR A 129 -3.60 4.34 -1.43
CA TYR A 129 -3.95 5.72 -1.06
C TYR A 129 -2.73 6.54 -0.65
N HIS A 130 -2.17 6.27 0.54
CA HIS A 130 -1.05 7.05 1.07
C HIS A 130 0.02 6.12 1.64
N CYS A 131 1.28 6.39 1.29
CA CYS A 131 2.45 5.67 1.79
C CYS A 131 3.21 6.56 2.77
N VAL A 132 3.56 6.00 3.93
CA VAL A 132 4.41 6.65 4.93
C VAL A 132 5.64 5.79 5.15
N ASN A 133 6.81 6.37 4.87
CA ASN A 133 8.07 5.71 5.10
C ASN A 133 8.36 5.59 6.61
N THR A 134 8.93 4.47 7.04
CA THR A 134 9.27 4.20 8.44
C THR A 134 10.67 3.58 8.53
N PRO A 135 11.37 3.68 9.67
CA PRO A 135 12.69 3.06 9.76
C PRO A 135 12.64 1.53 9.50
N GLY A 136 13.26 1.10 8.39
CA GLY A 136 13.38 -0.27 7.92
C GLY A 136 12.19 -0.81 7.14
N SER A 137 11.16 0.00 6.86
CA SER A 137 9.96 -0.44 6.14
C SER A 137 9.05 0.74 5.78
N TYR A 138 7.81 0.45 5.37
CA TYR A 138 6.80 1.46 5.12
C TYR A 138 5.45 1.02 5.68
N LYS A 139 4.52 1.97 5.79
CA LYS A 139 3.12 1.72 6.12
C LYS A 139 2.20 2.38 5.11
N CYS A 140 1.24 1.61 4.62
CA CYS A 140 0.14 2.16 3.86
C CYS A 140 -0.97 2.63 4.80
N ILE A 141 -1.54 3.78 4.51
CA ILE A 141 -2.65 4.38 5.25
C ILE A 141 -3.82 4.53 4.29
N CYS A 142 -5.01 4.21 4.76
CA CYS A 142 -6.27 4.40 4.05
C CYS A 142 -7.03 5.60 4.63
N PRO A 143 -7.89 6.25 3.82
CA PRO A 143 -8.70 7.34 4.33
C PRO A 143 -9.77 6.85 5.31
N SER A 144 -10.41 7.77 6.02
CA SER A 144 -11.52 7.46 6.93
C SER A 144 -12.61 6.65 6.21
N GLY A 145 -13.20 5.67 6.91
CA GLY A 145 -14.16 4.72 6.35
C GLY A 145 -13.52 3.53 5.62
N PHE A 146 -12.18 3.47 5.55
CA PHE A 146 -11.46 2.35 4.93
C PHE A 146 -10.44 1.73 5.88
N SER A 147 -10.20 0.44 5.71
CA SER A 147 -9.17 -0.33 6.41
C SER A 147 -8.12 -0.85 5.43
N VAL A 148 -6.90 -1.06 5.92
CA VAL A 148 -5.80 -1.58 5.11
C VAL A 148 -5.95 -3.10 4.96
N GLU A 149 -6.23 -3.56 3.75
CA GLU A 149 -6.28 -4.96 3.38
C GLU A 149 -4.96 -5.41 2.73
N ARG A 150 -4.43 -6.58 3.14
CA ARG A 150 -3.17 -7.16 2.62
C ARG A 150 -1.97 -6.19 2.65
N GLY A 151 -1.98 -5.24 3.59
CA GLY A 151 -0.91 -4.27 3.82
C GLY A 151 -0.76 -3.17 2.76
N ARG A 152 -1.59 -3.14 1.70
CA ARG A 152 -1.43 -2.17 0.58
C ARG A 152 -2.73 -1.62 0.00
N HIS A 153 -3.84 -2.35 0.14
CA HIS A 153 -5.13 -1.98 -0.43
C HIS A 153 -6.05 -1.38 0.62
N CYS A 154 -7.00 -0.55 0.19
CA CYS A 154 -8.01 0.07 1.03
C CYS A 154 -9.34 -0.58 0.76
N GLN A 155 -9.85 -1.28 1.77
CA GLN A 155 -11.15 -1.93 1.75
C GLN A 155 -12.14 -1.11 2.58
N ASP A 156 -13.31 -0.91 2.00
CA ASP A 156 -14.43 -0.24 2.66
C ASP A 156 -14.80 -0.95 3.97
N ILE A 157 -15.02 -0.17 5.03
CA ILE A 157 -15.49 -0.70 6.30
C ILE A 157 -17.00 -0.76 6.22
N ASP A 158 -17.59 -1.95 6.22
CA ASP A 158 -19.05 -2.08 6.23
C ASP A 158 -19.59 -1.85 7.65
N GLU A 159 -19.87 -0.60 8.02
CA GLU A 159 -20.33 -0.26 9.37
C GLU A 159 -21.71 -0.85 9.68
N CYS A 160 -22.52 -1.10 8.65
CA CYS A 160 -23.82 -1.75 8.77
C CYS A 160 -23.67 -3.23 9.14
N HIS A 161 -22.75 -3.94 8.49
CA HIS A 161 -22.46 -5.33 8.79
C HIS A 161 -21.78 -5.50 10.14
N LEU A 162 -20.84 -4.62 10.48
CA LEU A 162 -20.11 -4.65 11.74
C LEU A 162 -20.93 -4.18 12.94
N GLY A 163 -22.09 -3.54 12.71
CA GLY A 163 -22.92 -2.96 13.77
C GLY A 163 -22.26 -1.79 14.49
N THR A 164 -21.32 -1.10 13.84
CA THR A 164 -20.62 0.07 14.37
C THR A 164 -21.32 1.39 14.00
N HIS A 165 -22.39 1.31 13.21
CA HIS A 165 -23.23 2.45 12.86
C HIS A 165 -24.00 3.00 14.07
N ASN A 166 -24.44 4.26 13.96
CA ASN A 166 -25.23 4.96 15.00
C ASN A 166 -26.68 5.23 14.58
N CYS A 167 -27.20 4.49 13.60
CA CYS A 167 -28.60 4.57 13.16
C CYS A 167 -29.60 4.30 14.29
N ARG A 168 -30.80 4.90 14.18
CA ARG A 168 -31.91 4.59 15.11
C ARG A 168 -32.43 3.17 14.85
N ILE A 169 -33.17 2.64 15.82
CA ILE A 169 -33.69 1.26 15.78
C ILE A 169 -34.55 1.00 14.53
N ASP A 170 -35.35 1.99 14.11
CA ASP A 170 -36.26 1.87 12.96
C ASP A 170 -35.68 2.36 11.64
N ASP A 171 -34.45 2.90 11.65
CA ASP A 171 -33.76 3.39 10.47
C ASP A 171 -33.12 2.22 9.71
N ILE A 172 -33.01 2.38 8.39
CA ILE A 172 -32.28 1.45 7.54
C ILE A 172 -30.83 1.93 7.44
N CYS A 173 -29.90 1.07 7.86
CA CYS A 173 -28.47 1.29 7.61
C CYS A 173 -28.14 0.90 6.17
N VAL A 174 -27.50 1.82 5.45
CA VAL A 174 -26.96 1.57 4.11
C VAL A 174 -25.47 1.84 4.16
N ASN A 175 -24.69 0.80 3.86
CA ASN A 175 -23.26 0.92 3.72
C ASN A 175 -22.93 1.66 2.41
N LEU A 176 -22.09 2.69 2.49
CA LEU A 176 -21.63 3.48 1.36
C LEU A 176 -20.11 3.37 1.26
N ARG A 177 -19.56 3.75 0.11
CA ARG A 177 -18.12 3.67 -0.10
C ARG A 177 -17.42 4.80 0.66
N GLY A 178 -16.84 4.45 1.80
CA GLY A 178 -16.12 5.29 2.74
C GLY A 178 -16.97 5.90 3.84
N ASP A 179 -18.23 5.49 3.99
CA ASP A 179 -19.16 6.03 4.99
C ASP A 179 -20.40 5.12 5.11
N PHE A 180 -21.32 5.45 6.02
CA PHE A 180 -22.66 4.87 6.04
C PHE A 180 -23.73 5.96 6.14
N ARG A 181 -24.96 5.60 5.77
CA ARG A 181 -26.12 6.47 5.97
C ARG A 181 -27.27 5.71 6.60
N CYS A 182 -27.98 6.42 7.46
CA CYS A 182 -29.20 5.95 8.10
C CYS A 182 -30.39 6.62 7.41
N TYR A 183 -31.26 5.82 6.80
CA TYR A 183 -32.45 6.30 6.12
C TYR A 183 -33.70 5.93 6.90
N SER A 184 -34.48 6.95 7.28
CA SER A 184 -35.88 6.77 7.67
C SER A 184 -36.73 6.76 6.40
N ILE A 185 -37.52 5.70 6.21
CA ILE A 185 -38.48 5.64 5.10
C ILE A 185 -39.83 6.10 5.62
N ASP A 186 -40.18 7.34 5.26
CA ASP A 186 -41.50 7.89 5.44
C ASP A 186 -42.35 7.60 4.19
N CYS A 187 -43.39 6.78 4.35
CA CYS A 187 -44.31 6.51 3.27
C CYS A 187 -45.17 7.75 2.97
N PRO A 188 -45.45 8.07 1.69
CA PRO A 188 -46.35 9.16 1.35
C PRO A 188 -47.74 8.96 1.98
N GLN A 189 -48.49 10.05 2.13
CA GLN A 189 -49.84 10.00 2.71
C GLN A 189 -50.73 9.01 1.94
N GLY A 190 -51.37 8.10 2.67
CA GLY A 190 -52.22 7.03 2.10
C GLY A 190 -51.46 5.76 1.71
N TYR A 191 -50.16 5.66 2.01
CA TYR A 191 -49.35 4.47 1.76
C TYR A 191 -48.88 3.84 3.07
N GLU A 192 -48.84 2.51 3.08
CA GLU A 192 -48.39 1.70 4.21
C GLU A 192 -47.03 1.05 3.90
N LYS A 193 -46.18 0.90 4.92
CA LYS A 193 -44.87 0.26 4.83
C LYS A 193 -45.04 -1.25 4.79
N LEU A 194 -44.54 -1.90 3.74
CA LEU A 194 -44.66 -3.36 3.54
C LEU A 194 -43.39 -4.14 3.94
N GLY A 195 -42.33 -3.46 4.40
CA GLY A 195 -41.00 -4.03 4.57
C GLY A 195 -40.18 -4.01 3.27
N ASN A 196 -38.90 -4.39 3.34
CA ASN A 196 -37.95 -4.35 2.21
C ASN A 196 -37.96 -3.01 1.45
N ASN A 197 -37.99 -1.90 2.20
CA ASN A 197 -37.89 -0.54 1.68
C ASN A 197 -39.01 -0.18 0.67
N ARG A 198 -40.24 -0.67 0.94
CA ARG A 198 -41.40 -0.49 0.06
C ARG A 198 -42.58 0.13 0.79
N CYS A 199 -43.27 1.01 0.08
CA CYS A 199 -44.57 1.52 0.46
C CYS A 199 -45.59 1.11 -0.59
N GLN A 200 -46.80 0.72 -0.18
CA GLN A 200 -47.90 0.41 -1.08
C GLN A 200 -49.13 1.20 -0.69
N LEU A 201 -49.92 1.55 -1.70
CA LEU A 201 -51.16 2.27 -1.51
C LEU A 201 -52.11 1.46 -0.62
N SER A 202 -52.60 2.10 0.45
CA SER A 202 -53.55 1.48 1.39
C SER A 202 -54.92 1.37 0.74
N THR A 203 -55.44 0.14 0.66
CA THR A 203 -56.78 -0.12 0.13
C THR A 203 -57.85 0.52 1.02
N GLN A 204 -57.65 0.53 2.34
CA GLN A 204 -58.53 1.20 3.29
C GLN A 204 -58.58 2.70 3.05
N TRP A 205 -57.42 3.35 2.83
CA TRP A 205 -57.36 4.78 2.55
C TRP A 205 -58.15 5.15 1.29
N CYS A 206 -58.07 4.34 0.23
CA CYS A 206 -58.83 4.58 -1.01
C CYS A 206 -60.35 4.49 -0.81
N HIS A 207 -60.81 3.52 -0.01
CA HIS A 207 -62.23 3.36 0.29
C HIS A 207 -62.80 4.57 1.03
N GLU A 208 -62.05 5.11 2.00
CA GLU A 208 -62.50 6.19 2.87
C GLU A 208 -62.44 7.57 2.19
N HIS A 209 -61.47 7.80 1.28
CA HIS A 209 -61.18 9.14 0.76
C HIS A 209 -61.50 9.34 -0.74
N GLN A 210 -61.84 8.30 -1.50
CA GLN A 210 -62.12 8.41 -2.94
C GLN A 210 -63.52 7.97 -3.39
N ASN A 211 -64.41 7.51 -2.49
CA ASN A 211 -65.76 7.01 -2.84
C ASN A 211 -65.76 5.98 -4.00
N ASP A 212 -64.65 5.24 -4.15
CA ASP A 212 -64.49 4.25 -5.23
C ASP A 212 -65.06 2.90 -4.76
N THR A 213 -66.24 2.56 -5.27
CA THR A 213 -66.91 1.29 -4.99
C THR A 213 -66.24 0.09 -5.66
N ASN A 214 -65.25 0.31 -6.55
CA ASN A 214 -64.61 -0.74 -7.35
C ASN A 214 -63.25 -1.22 -6.80
N LEU A 215 -62.87 -0.88 -5.56
CA LEU A 215 -61.65 -1.40 -4.90
C LEU A 215 -60.32 -1.11 -5.62
N ARG A 216 -60.32 -0.31 -6.69
CA ARG A 216 -59.14 -0.20 -7.57
C ARG A 216 -58.20 0.92 -7.20
N CYS A 217 -58.65 1.90 -6.42
CA CYS A 217 -57.96 3.19 -6.28
C CYS A 217 -57.77 3.83 -7.67
N THR A 218 -57.72 5.15 -7.77
CA THR A 218 -57.57 5.76 -9.09
C THR A 218 -56.25 5.30 -9.77
N ILE A 219 -56.34 4.84 -11.03
CA ILE A 219 -55.20 4.29 -11.82
C ILE A 219 -54.09 5.33 -12.05
N ASP A 220 -54.39 6.61 -11.82
CA ASP A 220 -53.48 7.75 -11.96
C ASP A 220 -52.48 7.87 -10.80
N LYS A 221 -52.70 7.19 -9.67
CA LYS A 221 -51.75 7.19 -8.54
C LYS A 221 -50.77 6.01 -8.62
N PRO A 222 -49.53 6.19 -8.12
CA PRO A 222 -48.60 5.09 -7.92
C PRO A 222 -49.23 4.02 -7.03
N TYR A 223 -49.20 2.76 -7.46
CA TYR A 223 -49.57 1.65 -6.60
C TYR A 223 -48.49 1.39 -5.54
N LYS A 224 -47.23 1.66 -5.89
CA LYS A 224 -46.06 1.30 -5.07
C LYS A 224 -44.93 2.31 -5.17
N TYR A 225 -44.29 2.56 -4.05
CA TYR A 225 -42.97 3.19 -3.96
C TYR A 225 -41.92 2.17 -3.55
N VAL A 226 -40.77 2.19 -4.23
CA VAL A 226 -39.62 1.34 -3.91
C VAL A 226 -38.41 2.25 -3.68
N TYR A 227 -37.76 2.11 -2.54
CA TYR A 227 -36.55 2.86 -2.21
C TYR A 227 -35.32 1.98 -2.46
N SER A 228 -34.42 2.47 -3.28
CA SER A 228 -33.16 1.82 -3.65
C SER A 228 -32.00 2.74 -3.31
N PHE A 229 -30.95 2.19 -2.72
CA PHE A 229 -29.76 2.94 -2.34
C PHE A 229 -28.55 2.38 -3.07
N ILE A 230 -27.75 3.25 -3.66
CA ILE A 230 -26.60 2.86 -4.49
C ILE A 230 -25.42 3.72 -4.10
N SER A 231 -24.26 3.10 -3.89
CA SER A 231 -22.98 3.79 -3.74
C SER A 231 -22.12 3.52 -4.96
N ILE A 232 -21.66 4.58 -5.62
CA ILE A 232 -20.81 4.52 -6.82
C ILE A 232 -19.53 5.36 -6.62
N PRO A 233 -18.40 5.01 -7.24
CA PRO A 233 -17.22 5.87 -7.25
C PRO A 233 -17.41 7.07 -8.18
N ALA A 234 -16.73 8.18 -7.90
CA ALA A 234 -16.79 9.38 -8.73
C ALA A 234 -16.14 9.16 -10.11
N ARG A 235 -15.04 8.40 -10.18
CA ARG A 235 -14.37 8.12 -11.46
C ARG A 235 -14.79 6.76 -11.98
N MET A 236 -15.83 6.78 -12.81
CA MET A 236 -16.28 5.62 -13.57
C MET A 236 -16.09 5.87 -15.07
N HIS A 237 -15.81 4.81 -15.81
CA HIS A 237 -15.79 4.87 -17.28
C HIS A 237 -17.22 5.02 -17.78
N THR A 238 -17.56 6.15 -18.38
CA THR A 238 -18.91 6.34 -18.94
C THR A 238 -18.98 5.88 -20.39
N PRO A 239 -20.07 5.19 -20.81
CA PRO A 239 -21.27 4.88 -20.03
C PRO A 239 -21.10 3.67 -19.09
N THR A 240 -21.65 3.73 -17.88
CA THR A 240 -21.68 2.62 -16.90
C THR A 240 -23.10 2.34 -16.43
N GLU A 241 -23.49 1.06 -16.38
CA GLU A 241 -24.76 0.61 -15.81
C GLU A 241 -24.66 0.56 -14.28
N ILE A 242 -25.57 1.24 -13.58
CA ILE A 242 -25.50 1.40 -12.11
C ILE A 242 -26.69 0.78 -11.37
N PHE A 243 -27.81 0.56 -12.06
CA PHE A 243 -29.02 0.00 -11.44
C PHE A 243 -29.78 -0.88 -12.41
N HIS A 244 -30.12 -2.10 -12.00
CA HIS A 244 -30.84 -3.06 -12.82
C HIS A 244 -32.30 -3.13 -12.39
N ILE A 245 -33.20 -2.83 -13.32
CA ILE A 245 -34.65 -2.92 -13.14
C ILE A 245 -35.11 -4.23 -13.76
N ARG A 246 -35.54 -5.16 -12.92
CA ARG A 246 -36.12 -6.44 -13.34
C ARG A 246 -37.61 -6.49 -13.03
N ASN A 247 -38.39 -6.86 -14.03
CA ASN A 247 -39.83 -7.04 -13.88
C ASN A 247 -40.22 -8.49 -14.16
N SER A 248 -40.05 -9.33 -13.12
CA SER A 248 -40.23 -10.78 -13.19
C SER A 248 -41.70 -11.25 -13.26
N GLN A 249 -42.66 -10.34 -13.11
CA GLN A 249 -44.10 -10.66 -13.06
C GLN A 249 -44.90 -10.15 -14.27
N LEU A 250 -44.23 -9.67 -15.32
CA LEU A 250 -44.94 -9.27 -16.54
C LEU A 250 -45.46 -10.49 -17.29
N ASN A 251 -46.72 -10.42 -17.71
CA ASN A 251 -47.29 -11.37 -18.66
C ASN A 251 -46.89 -11.03 -20.10
N ILE A 252 -47.05 -11.97 -21.04
CA ILE A 252 -46.73 -11.79 -22.47
C ILE A 252 -47.50 -10.64 -23.15
N HIS A 253 -48.63 -10.21 -22.56
CA HIS A 253 -49.46 -9.12 -23.06
C HIS A 253 -49.16 -7.77 -22.37
N GLN A 254 -48.12 -7.74 -21.53
CA GLN A 254 -47.74 -6.57 -20.79
C GLN A 254 -46.43 -5.98 -21.29
N HIS A 255 -46.36 -4.65 -21.30
CA HIS A 255 -45.12 -3.92 -21.53
C HIS A 255 -44.97 -2.82 -20.50
N ALA A 256 -43.73 -2.36 -20.31
CA ALA A 256 -43.38 -1.31 -19.36
C ALA A 256 -42.85 -0.08 -20.10
N GLU A 257 -43.33 1.09 -19.69
CA GLU A 257 -42.77 2.38 -20.06
C GLU A 257 -42.09 3.00 -18.84
N PHE A 258 -40.97 3.69 -19.06
CA PHE A 258 -40.18 4.31 -18.01
C PHE A 258 -40.05 5.81 -18.26
N ASN A 259 -40.29 6.60 -17.23
CA ASN A 259 -39.94 8.02 -17.18
C ASN A 259 -38.91 8.24 -16.07
N LEU A 260 -37.88 9.02 -16.36
CA LEU A 260 -36.81 9.34 -15.41
C LEU A 260 -36.88 10.82 -15.05
N GLU A 261 -36.86 11.10 -13.75
CA GLU A 261 -36.87 12.45 -13.21
C GLU A 261 -35.73 12.63 -12.21
N LEU A 262 -35.02 13.76 -12.33
CA LEU A 262 -34.04 14.19 -11.33
C LEU A 262 -34.75 15.05 -10.30
N ILE A 263 -34.82 14.56 -9.06
CA ILE A 263 -35.50 15.27 -7.98
C ILE A 263 -34.55 16.19 -7.25
N ASN A 264 -33.37 15.67 -6.92
CA ASN A 264 -32.36 16.43 -6.22
C ASN A 264 -30.96 15.95 -6.59
N ALA A 265 -30.01 16.87 -6.56
CA ALA A 265 -28.59 16.64 -6.78
C ALA A 265 -27.84 17.59 -5.85
N ASN A 266 -27.61 17.15 -4.62
CA ASN A 266 -26.97 17.97 -3.60
C ASN A 266 -25.49 17.61 -3.45
N ASN A 267 -24.63 18.62 -3.46
CA ASN A 267 -23.23 18.48 -3.10
C ASN A 267 -22.97 19.40 -1.89
N PRO A 268 -22.76 18.87 -0.68
CA PRO A 268 -22.58 19.68 0.53
C PRO A 268 -21.35 20.60 0.48
N TYR A 269 -20.43 20.39 -0.47
CA TYR A 269 -19.20 21.18 -0.63
C TYR A 269 -19.25 22.16 -1.81
N LYS A 270 -20.29 22.16 -2.64
CA LYS A 270 -20.46 23.08 -3.77
C LYS A 270 -21.81 23.78 -3.71
N ASN A 271 -21.83 25.08 -4.01
CA ASN A 271 -23.07 25.88 -4.05
C ASN A 271 -24.07 25.42 -5.13
N SER A 272 -23.64 24.63 -6.12
CA SER A 272 -24.50 24.00 -7.12
C SER A 272 -23.85 22.74 -7.68
N SER A 273 -24.61 21.65 -7.81
CA SER A 273 -24.19 20.45 -8.57
C SER A 273 -24.31 20.70 -10.07
N GLN A 274 -23.36 20.18 -10.86
CA GLN A 274 -23.47 20.17 -12.33
C GLN A 274 -24.33 19.01 -12.85
N THR A 275 -24.78 18.12 -11.96
CA THR A 275 -25.59 16.97 -12.33
C THR A 275 -26.96 17.41 -12.83
N THR A 276 -27.27 17.03 -14.07
CA THR A 276 -28.58 17.18 -14.67
C THR A 276 -29.15 15.82 -15.02
N ILE A 277 -30.42 15.82 -15.45
CA ILE A 277 -31.07 14.61 -15.93
C ILE A 277 -30.32 13.97 -17.12
N ASP A 278 -29.62 14.77 -17.93
CA ASP A 278 -28.85 14.30 -19.10
C ASP A 278 -27.61 13.48 -18.74
N ASN A 279 -27.21 13.45 -17.46
CA ASN A 279 -26.16 12.55 -16.97
C ASN A 279 -26.64 11.10 -16.89
N PHE A 280 -27.96 10.86 -17.00
CA PHE A 280 -28.57 9.56 -16.82
C PHE A 280 -29.40 9.15 -18.02
N GLN A 281 -29.44 7.86 -18.30
CA GLN A 281 -30.30 7.27 -19.33
C GLN A 281 -30.87 5.93 -18.84
N ILE A 282 -32.11 5.64 -19.23
CA ILE A 282 -32.68 4.30 -19.07
C ILE A 282 -32.55 3.58 -20.41
N LYS A 283 -31.87 2.44 -20.40
CA LYS A 283 -31.78 1.55 -21.56
C LYS A 283 -32.64 0.32 -21.33
N ILE A 284 -33.61 0.11 -22.21
CA ILE A 284 -34.52 -1.04 -22.16
C ILE A 284 -33.91 -2.15 -23.04
N TYR A 285 -33.62 -3.30 -22.43
CA TYR A 285 -33.09 -4.47 -23.12
C TYR A 285 -34.19 -5.46 -23.50
N SER A 286 -35.21 -5.60 -22.65
CA SER A 286 -36.40 -6.39 -22.91
C SER A 286 -37.58 -5.86 -22.09
N PRO A 287 -38.82 -6.35 -22.31
CA PRO A 287 -39.96 -5.96 -21.47
C PRO A 287 -39.71 -6.20 -19.97
N HIS A 288 -38.85 -7.16 -19.64
CA HIS A 288 -38.51 -7.53 -18.26
C HIS A 288 -37.25 -6.88 -17.70
N ASN A 289 -36.41 -6.25 -18.54
CA ASN A 289 -35.10 -5.76 -18.12
C ASN A 289 -34.82 -4.37 -18.69
N ALA A 290 -34.60 -3.42 -17.79
CA ALA A 290 -34.14 -2.07 -18.11
C ALA A 290 -33.05 -1.66 -17.14
N HIS A 291 -32.00 -0.99 -17.61
CA HIS A 291 -30.88 -0.58 -16.78
C HIS A 291 -30.78 0.94 -16.75
N LEU A 292 -30.50 1.50 -15.57
CA LEU A 292 -30.11 2.90 -15.41
C LEU A 292 -28.62 3.01 -15.70
N ILE A 293 -28.27 3.93 -16.58
CA ILE A 293 -26.92 4.15 -17.07
C ILE A 293 -26.49 5.57 -16.74
N VAL A 294 -25.30 5.71 -16.17
CA VAL A 294 -24.60 6.99 -16.06
C VAL A 294 -23.82 7.19 -17.34
N VAL A 295 -24.17 8.23 -18.11
CA VAL A 295 -23.58 8.51 -19.43
C VAL A 295 -22.55 9.64 -19.42
N LYS A 296 -22.49 10.41 -18.33
CA LYS A 296 -21.51 11.47 -18.10
C LYS A 296 -21.01 11.40 -16.67
N GLU A 297 -19.77 11.82 -16.44
CA GLU A 297 -19.19 11.86 -15.10
C GLU A 297 -20.05 12.68 -14.13
N LEU A 298 -20.04 12.27 -12.86
CA LEU A 298 -20.78 12.90 -11.77
C LEU A 298 -19.80 13.58 -10.81
N ASP A 299 -20.28 14.61 -10.09
CA ASP A 299 -19.44 15.27 -9.09
C ASP A 299 -19.18 14.33 -7.90
N PRO A 300 -17.96 14.27 -7.35
CA PRO A 300 -17.68 13.52 -6.12
C PRO A 300 -18.37 14.14 -4.91
N LEU A 301 -18.58 13.33 -3.86
CA LEU A 301 -19.23 13.73 -2.61
C LEU A 301 -20.61 14.33 -2.87
N GLN A 302 -21.42 13.60 -3.64
CA GLN A 302 -22.72 14.07 -4.05
C GLN A 302 -23.80 13.04 -3.71
N GLU A 303 -24.94 13.53 -3.26
CA GLU A 303 -26.16 12.75 -3.09
C GLU A 303 -27.17 13.13 -4.17
N ILE A 304 -27.66 12.13 -4.89
CA ILE A 304 -28.55 12.29 -6.04
C ILE A 304 -29.81 11.48 -5.79
N GLU A 305 -30.96 12.11 -5.93
CA GLU A 305 -32.26 11.45 -5.87
C GLU A 305 -32.88 11.44 -7.27
N LEU A 306 -33.04 10.24 -7.81
CA LEU A 306 -33.73 9.99 -9.07
C LEU A 306 -35.05 9.28 -8.80
N HIS A 307 -36.12 9.71 -9.48
CA HIS A 307 -37.38 8.98 -9.49
C HIS A 307 -37.54 8.32 -10.85
N ILE A 308 -37.68 7.00 -10.85
CA ILE A 308 -38.01 6.22 -12.04
C ILE A 308 -39.47 5.83 -11.93
N GLN A 309 -40.32 6.45 -12.75
CA GLN A 309 -41.71 6.06 -12.88
C GLN A 309 -41.82 4.94 -13.90
N MET A 310 -42.23 3.76 -13.46
CA MET A 310 -42.55 2.62 -14.31
C MET A 310 -44.06 2.49 -14.45
N LYS A 311 -44.55 2.59 -15.68
CA LYS A 311 -45.95 2.34 -16.03
C LYS A 311 -46.07 1.00 -16.73
N ILE A 312 -46.89 0.10 -16.20
CA ILE A 312 -47.17 -1.20 -16.81
C ILE A 312 -48.49 -1.10 -17.55
N PHE A 313 -48.50 -1.50 -18.82
CA PHE A 313 -49.70 -1.56 -19.65
C PHE A 313 -50.04 -3.01 -19.95
N THR A 314 -51.33 -3.35 -19.96
CA THR A 314 -51.85 -4.65 -20.43
C THR A 314 -52.79 -4.36 -21.59
N ASN A 315 -52.52 -4.89 -22.79
CA ASN A 315 -53.30 -4.60 -24.00
C ASN A 315 -53.51 -3.07 -24.21
N ASN A 316 -52.45 -2.27 -24.01
CA ASN A 316 -52.44 -0.80 -24.10
C ASN A 316 -53.29 -0.06 -23.05
N VAL A 317 -53.83 -0.74 -22.05
CA VAL A 317 -54.51 -0.12 -20.91
C VAL A 317 -53.55 -0.06 -19.72
N LEU A 318 -53.43 1.11 -19.11
CA LEU A 318 -52.60 1.31 -17.92
C LEU A 318 -53.08 0.39 -16.79
N TYR A 319 -52.19 -0.48 -16.33
CA TYR A 319 -52.46 -1.49 -15.32
C TYR A 319 -51.94 -1.08 -13.94
N SER A 320 -50.73 -0.53 -13.87
CA SER A 320 -50.11 -0.14 -12.60
C SER A 320 -49.01 0.89 -12.82
N ILE A 321 -48.81 1.75 -11.83
CA ILE A 321 -47.71 2.71 -11.77
C ILE A 321 -46.85 2.36 -10.55
N THR A 322 -45.54 2.28 -10.71
CA THR A 322 -44.57 2.15 -9.62
C THR A 322 -43.57 3.28 -9.70
N ILE A 323 -43.29 3.94 -8.58
CA ILE A 323 -42.20 4.92 -8.48
C ILE A 323 -41.03 4.28 -7.73
N MET A 324 -39.88 4.21 -8.38
CA MET A 324 -38.63 3.80 -7.74
C MET A 324 -37.84 5.05 -7.39
N LYS A 325 -37.64 5.29 -6.10
CA LYS A 325 -36.78 6.35 -5.59
C LYS A 325 -35.37 5.77 -5.46
N VAL A 326 -34.49 6.16 -6.36
CA VAL A 326 -33.10 5.71 -6.41
C VAL A 326 -32.24 6.81 -5.81
N LEU A 327 -31.70 6.55 -4.62
CA LEU A 327 -30.76 7.42 -3.94
C LEU A 327 -29.35 6.94 -4.25
N ILE A 328 -28.58 7.81 -4.90
CA ILE A 328 -27.23 7.52 -5.36
C ILE A 328 -26.26 8.39 -4.56
N TYR A 329 -25.31 7.75 -3.89
CA TYR A 329 -24.16 8.41 -3.30
C TYR A 329 -22.95 8.25 -4.21
N VAL A 330 -22.34 9.37 -4.57
CA VAL A 330 -21.10 9.42 -5.35
C VAL A 330 -19.92 9.61 -4.40
N SER A 331 -19.18 8.54 -4.16
CA SER A 331 -17.98 8.56 -3.32
C SER A 331 -16.83 9.27 -4.02
N GLN A 332 -16.02 10.01 -3.26
CA GLN A 332 -14.76 10.58 -3.77
C GLN A 332 -13.67 9.54 -4.03
N TYR A 333 -13.85 8.32 -3.53
CA TYR A 333 -12.83 7.27 -3.56
C TYR A 333 -13.14 6.22 -4.62
N ASP A 334 -12.11 5.86 -5.39
CA ASP A 334 -12.19 4.89 -6.49
C ASP A 334 -11.62 3.50 -6.08
N PHE A 335 -11.54 3.18 -4.78
CA PHE A 335 -10.99 1.89 -4.30
C PHE A 335 -11.89 0.70 -4.61
N TYR A 336 -11.58 -0.07 -5.65
CA TYR A 336 -12.36 -1.26 -6.00
C TYR A 336 -12.21 -2.34 -4.91
N PRO A 337 -13.29 -3.07 -4.57
CA PRO A 337 -13.19 -4.26 -3.73
C PRO A 337 -12.42 -5.40 -4.41
#